data_AF-A0A7W8HCT0-F1
#
_entry.id   AF-A0A7W8HCT0-F1
#
_cell.length_a   1.000
_cell.length_b   1.000
_cell.length_c   1.000
_cell.angle_alpha   90.00
_cell.angle_beta   90.00
_cell.angle_gamma   90.00
#
_symmetry.space_group_name_H-M   'P 1'
#
loop_
_entity.id
_entity.type
_entity.pdbx_description
1 polymer ?
#
loop_
_entity_poly.entity_id
_entity_poly.type
_entity_poly.pdbx_seq_one_letter_code
_entity_poly.pdbx_strand_id
1 'polypeptide(L)' 'MYTMMQVCRELDITYQTLKYYCNEGLIPGVLRDANNRRIFDEKTVRWIRDLTCLKNVVLAYRK' A
#
# COMPACT_ATOMS: atom_id res chain seq x y z
N MET A 1 4.29 10.60 -7.66
CA MET A 1 2.89 10.12 -7.63
C MET A 1 2.83 8.77 -8.30
N TYR A 2 2.26 7.77 -7.64
CA TYR A 2 2.22 6.38 -8.06
C TYR A 2 0.78 5.91 -8.20
N THR A 3 0.50 5.08 -9.20
CA THR A 3 -0.76 4.36 -9.35
C THR A 3 -0.75 3.08 -8.51
N MET A 4 -1.92 2.47 -8.26
CA MET A 4 -1.99 1.17 -7.56
C MET A 4 -1.05 0.13 -8.17
N MET A 5 -1.00 0.02 -9.50
CA MET A 5 -0.13 -0.95 -10.18
C MET A 5 1.35 -0.66 -9.95
N GLN A 6 1.76 0.61 -9.95
CA GLN A 6 3.15 0.97 -9.69
C GLN A 6 3.54 0.64 -8.24
N VAL A 7 2.67 0.93 -7.27
CA VAL A 7 2.91 0.57 -5.86
C VAL A 7 3.01 -0.94 -5.66
N CYS A 8 2.14 -1.71 -6.33
CA CYS A 8 2.20 -3.18 -6.28
C CYS A 8 3.56 -3.72 -6.77
N ARG A 9 4.09 -3.15 -7.86
CA ARG A 9 5.40 -3.53 -8.42
C ARG A 9 6.56 -3.08 -7.52
N GLU A 10 6.49 -1.88 -6.98
CA GLU A 10 7.54 -1.30 -6.13
C GLU A 10 7.71 -2.06 -4.81
N LEU A 11 6.59 -2.50 -4.22
CA LEU A 11 6.55 -3.14 -2.90
C LEU A 11 6.41 -4.66 -2.96
N ASP A 12 6.40 -5.24 -4.16
CA ASP A 12 6.17 -6.67 -4.41
C ASP A 12 4.93 -7.21 -3.68
N ILE A 13 3.82 -6.47 -3.77
CA ILE A 13 2.53 -6.87 -3.19
C ILE A 13 1.47 -7.04 -4.27
N THR A 14 0.49 -7.92 -4.02
CA THR A 14 -0.61 -8.09 -4.97
C THR A 14 -1.56 -6.89 -4.96
N TYR A 15 -2.24 -6.68 -6.09
CA TYR A 15 -3.29 -5.68 -6.20
C TYR A 15 -4.40 -5.88 -5.16
N GLN A 16 -4.75 -7.14 -4.87
CA GLN A 16 -5.76 -7.47 -3.85
C GLN A 16 -5.30 -7.03 -2.45
N THR A 17 -4.04 -7.26 -2.10
CA THR A 17 -3.46 -6.80 -0.83
C THR A 17 -3.52 -5.29 -0.70
N LEU A 18 -3.08 -4.55 -1.73
CA LEU A 18 -3.12 -3.09 -1.70
C LEU A 18 -4.56 -2.56 -1.67
N LYS A 19 -5.47 -3.17 -2.43
CA LYS A 19 -6.91 -2.83 -2.42
C LYS A 19 -7.51 -3.03 -1.03
N TYR A 20 -7.18 -4.14 -0.37
CA TYR A 20 -7.61 -4.44 0.99
C TYR A 20 -7.13 -3.37 1.97
N TYR A 21 -5.83 -3.02 1.95
CA TYR A 21 -5.29 -1.97 2.83
C TYR A 21 -5.97 -0.60 2.63
N CYS A 22 -6.30 -0.25 1.39
CA CYS A 22 -7.04 0.98 1.12
C CYS A 22 -8.49 0.95 1.62
N ASN A 23 -9.14 -0.22 1.56
CA ASN A 23 -10.55 -0.37 1.93
C ASN A 23 -10.75 -0.43 3.45
N GLU A 24 -9.81 -1.05 4.17
CA GLU A 24 -9.82 -1.13 5.63
C GLU A 24 -9.35 0.17 6.31
N GLY A 25 -8.96 1.19 5.53
CA GLY A 25 -8.47 2.45 6.08
C GLY A 25 -7.06 2.38 6.68
N LEU A 26 -6.28 1.35 6.35
CA LEU A 26 -4.90 1.18 6.84
C LEU A 26 -3.89 2.14 6.21
N ILE A 27 -4.28 2.79 5.10
CA ILE A 27 -3.45 3.73 4.35
C ILE A 27 -4.06 5.13 4.53
N PRO A 28 -3.40 6.03 5.26
CA PRO A 28 -3.89 7.38 5.47
C PRO A 28 -3.78 8.21 4.19
N GLY A 29 -4.74 9.12 3.96
CA GLY A 29 -4.60 10.18 2.98
C GLY A 29 -4.52 9.74 1.51
N VAL A 30 -5.18 8.63 1.14
CA VAL A 30 -5.23 8.20 -0.27
C VAL A 30 -5.88 9.28 -1.13
N LEU A 31 -5.06 9.92 -1.97
CA LEU A 31 -5.49 10.95 -2.89
C LEU A 31 -6.13 10.34 -4.13
N ARG A 32 -6.91 11.15 -4.84
CA ARG A 32 -7.55 10.79 -6.10
C ARG A 32 -7.14 11.79 -7.18
N ASP A 33 -6.85 11.31 -8.38
CA ASP A 33 -6.62 12.18 -9.53
C ASP A 33 -7.94 12.71 -10.13
N ALA A 34 -7.84 13.54 -11.18
CA ALA A 34 -9.00 14.08 -11.90
C ALA A 34 -9.89 13.00 -12.54
N ASN A 35 -9.39 11.78 -12.73
CA ASN A 35 -10.12 10.62 -13.25
C ASN A 35 -10.63 9.69 -12.14
N ASN A 36 -10.65 10.16 -10.89
CA ASN A 36 -11.08 9.41 -9.71
C ASN A 36 -10.23 8.14 -9.43
N ARG A 37 -8.99 8.09 -9.93
CA ARG A 37 -8.06 6.99 -9.68
C ARG A 37 -7.27 7.26 -8.40
N ARG A 38 -7.08 6.23 -7.57
CA ARG A 38 -6.24 6.31 -6.37
C ARG A 38 -4.79 6.57 -6.77
N ILE A 39 -4.21 7.63 -6.22
CA ILE A 39 -2.82 8.01 -6.39
C ILE A 39 -2.12 8.04 -5.03
N PHE A 40 -0.88 7.58 -5.01
CA PHE A 40 -0.06 7.46 -3.81
C PHE A 40 1.16 8.37 -3.97
N ASP A 41 1.42 9.23 -3.00
CA ASP A 41 2.68 9.98 -2.96
C ASP A 41 3.80 9.12 -2.33
N GLU A 42 5.03 9.63 -2.34
CA GLU A 42 6.17 8.90 -1.78
C GLU A 42 6.00 8.59 -0.30
N LYS A 43 5.38 9.49 0.47
CA LYS A 43 5.10 9.28 1.89
C LYS A 43 4.16 8.11 2.12
N THR A 44 3.08 8.04 1.32
CA THR A 44 2.11 6.96 1.38
C THR A 44 2.73 5.64 0.94
N VAL A 45 3.58 5.64 -0.10
CA VAL A 45 4.31 4.43 -0.51
C VAL A 45 5.25 3.94 0.59
N ARG A 46 5.97 4.85 1.27
CA ARG A 46 6.82 4.49 2.42
C ARG A 46 6.01 3.92 3.58
N TRP A 47 4.86 4.53 3.89
CA TRP A 47 3.93 4.00 4.88
C TRP A 47 3.48 2.55 4.58
N ILE A 48 3.11 2.28 3.32
CA ILE A 48 2.69 0.93 2.90
C ILE A 48 3.85 -0.06 3.00
N ARG A 49 5.08 0.38 2.68
CA ARG A 49 6.29 -0.43 2.84
C ARG A 49 6.51 -0.82 4.30
N ASP A 50 6.47 0.17 5.20
CA ASP A 50 6.68 -0.06 6.64
C ASP A 50 5.61 -1.01 7.21
N LEU A 51 4.35 -0.81 6.83
CA LEU A 51 3.23 -1.69 7.22
C LEU A 51 3.42 -3.13 6.70
N THR A 52 3.87 -3.30 5.46
CA THR A 52 4.13 -4.61 4.86
C THR A 52 5.30 -5.32 5.55
N CYS A 53 6.38 -4.59 5.84
CA CYS A 53 7.52 -5.11 6.58
C CYS A 53 7.11 -5.58 7.99
N LEU A 54 6.36 -4.77 8.74
CA LEU A 54 5.89 -5.15 10.07
C LEU A 54 5.05 -6.44 10.06
N LYS A 55 4.14 -6.57 9.09
CA LYS A 55 3.33 -7.78 8.93
C LYS A 55 4.20 -9.02 8.68
N ASN A 56 5.20 -8.92 7.81
CA ASN A 56 6.10 -10.04 7.50
C ASN A 56 6.93 -10.46 8.71
N VAL A 57 7.42 -9.49 9.49
CA VAL A 57 8.17 -9.76 10.72
C VAL A 57 7.29 -10.47 11.75
N VAL A 58 6.08 -9.98 12.00
CA VAL A 58 5.13 -10.63 12.93
C VAL A 58 4.79 -12.06 12.51
N LEU A 59 4.63 -12.31 11.21
CA LEU A 59 4.39 -13.65 10.68
C LEU A 59 5.61 -14.57 10.84
N ALA A 60 6.83 -14.05 10.74
CA ALA A 60 8.05 -14.84 10.92
C ALA A 60 8.24 -15.34 12.36
N TYR A 61 7.87 -14.53 13.37
CA TYR A 61 7.94 -14.91 14.78
C TYR A 61 6.79 -15.81 15.25
N ARG A 62 5.83 -16.14 14.40
CA ARG A 62 4.75 -17.12 14.68
C ARG A 62 5.10 -18.55 14.26
N LYS A 63 6.36 -18.82 13.92
CA LYS A 63 6.89 -20.18 13.71
C LYS A 63 7.47 -20.78 14.98
#